data_AF-A0AAP0L7Y2-F1
#
_entry.id   AF-A0AAP0L7Y2-F1
#
_cell.length_a   1.000
_cell.length_b   1.000
_cell.length_c   1.000
_cell.angle_alpha   90.00
_cell.angle_beta   90.00
_cell.angle_gamma   90.00
#
_symmetry.space_group_name_H-M   'P 1'
#
loop_
_entity.id
_entity.type
_entity.pdbx_description
1 polymer ?
#
loop_
_entity_poly.entity_id
_entity_poly.type
_entity_poly.pdbx_seq_one_letter_code
_entity_poly.pdbx_strand_id
1 'polypeptide(L)'
;MGLISNELFESLKKSCEGEYYNVDPSNKECTKDLEAFSECVSRLDGAQILEPKCILVSPKPSANIGIRRSLNENSSKFLRSPPPDPGFECRTYIYMLSYYWANDDRVQEALNVRKGKVEEWNRCDYGLPYTRDIVSAIEYHANLSSRGYRSLIYSGDHDFLIPFRSTEAWIKSLNYSIVDDWRPWNVGIQIAGYTRTYANNMSFATIKGGGHTAPEYKPEECFTMFERWISHNPL
;
A
#
# COMPACT_ATOMS: atom_id res chain seq x y z
N MET A 1 -3.68 -14.55 0.10
CA MET A 1 -3.29 -14.13 1.46
C MET A 1 -3.94 -14.98 2.55
N GLY A 2 -5.14 -15.55 2.37
CA GLY A 2 -5.69 -16.53 3.33
C GLY A 2 -6.01 -15.98 4.71
N LEU A 3 -6.39 -14.70 4.78
CA LEU A 3 -6.59 -13.96 6.04
C LEU A 3 -7.96 -14.19 6.68
N ILE A 4 -8.94 -14.63 5.88
CA ILE A 4 -10.29 -14.99 6.31
C ILE A 4 -10.69 -16.31 5.67
N SER A 5 -11.67 -16.99 6.28
CA SER A 5 -12.22 -18.23 5.73
C SER A 5 -13.10 -17.94 4.50
N ASN A 6 -13.31 -18.97 3.67
CA ASN A 6 -14.18 -18.84 2.49
C ASN A 6 -15.64 -18.58 2.90
N GLU A 7 -16.09 -19.15 4.01
CA GLU A 7 -17.43 -18.96 4.55
C GLU A 7 -17.66 -17.50 4.93
N LEU A 8 -16.71 -16.88 5.63
CA LEU A 8 -16.79 -15.46 5.98
C LEU A 8 -16.74 -14.58 4.73
N PHE A 9 -15.87 -14.92 3.75
CA PHE A 9 -15.80 -14.19 2.49
C PHE A 9 -17.12 -14.21 1.71
N GLU A 10 -17.73 -15.39 1.54
CA GLU A 10 -19.01 -15.51 0.84
C GLU A 10 -20.16 -14.88 1.62
N SER A 11 -20.14 -14.96 2.96
CA SER A 11 -21.10 -14.26 3.82
C SER A 11 -21.01 -12.75 3.63
N LEU A 12 -19.82 -12.15 3.75
CA LEU A 12 -19.57 -10.73 3.50
C LEU A 12 -20.06 -10.29 2.13
N LYS A 13 -19.73 -11.06 1.10
CA LYS A 13 -20.12 -10.73 -0.28
C LYS A 13 -21.64 -10.70 -0.46
N LYS A 14 -22.34 -11.63 0.20
CA LYS A 14 -23.80 -11.74 0.15
C LYS A 14 -24.48 -10.68 1.02
N SER A 15 -23.99 -10.49 2.24
CA SER A 15 -24.64 -9.63 3.25
C SER A 15 -24.36 -8.15 3.00
N CYS A 16 -23.17 -7.79 2.50
CA CYS A 16 -22.76 -6.40 2.29
C CYS A 16 -22.97 -5.90 0.84
N GLU A 17 -23.24 -6.77 -0.12
CA GLU A 17 -23.62 -6.41 -1.51
C GLU A 17 -22.65 -5.44 -2.23
N GLY A 18 -21.37 -5.41 -1.86
CA GLY A 18 -20.37 -4.50 -2.42
C GLY A 18 -20.09 -3.24 -1.59
N GLU A 19 -20.94 -2.95 -0.60
CA GLU A 19 -20.79 -1.82 0.31
C GLU A 19 -20.09 -2.25 1.60
N TYR A 20 -18.78 -2.05 1.67
CA TYR A 20 -17.95 -2.45 2.84
C TYR A 20 -17.48 -1.26 3.70
N TYR A 21 -17.66 -0.03 3.22
CA TYR A 21 -17.18 1.19 3.89
C TYR A 21 -18.30 1.95 4.60
N ASN A 22 -19.40 2.20 3.88
CA ASN A 22 -20.55 2.97 4.37
C ASN A 22 -21.76 2.04 4.60
N VAL A 23 -21.54 1.00 5.39
CA VAL A 23 -22.58 -0.02 5.66
C VAL A 23 -23.71 0.59 6.48
N ASP A 24 -24.95 0.31 6.05
CA ASP A 24 -26.15 0.64 6.81
C ASP A 24 -26.12 -0.10 8.16
N PRO A 25 -26.11 0.61 9.31
CA PRO A 25 -26.15 -0.01 10.62
C PRO A 25 -27.36 -0.92 10.86
N SER A 26 -28.43 -0.78 10.07
CA SER A 26 -29.60 -1.66 10.13
C SER A 26 -29.30 -3.06 9.57
N ASN A 27 -28.30 -3.20 8.69
CA ASN A 27 -27.84 -4.47 8.14
C ASN A 27 -26.97 -5.21 9.17
N LYS A 28 -27.64 -5.92 10.07
CA LYS A 28 -27.01 -6.65 11.18
C LYS A 28 -26.09 -7.78 10.71
N GLU A 29 -26.43 -8.44 9.61
CA GLU A 29 -25.63 -9.56 9.08
C GLU A 29 -24.29 -9.04 8.55
N CYS A 30 -24.30 -8.03 7.68
CA CYS A 30 -23.06 -7.42 7.18
C CYS A 30 -22.24 -6.79 8.31
N THR A 31 -22.88 -6.11 9.27
CA THR A 31 -22.17 -5.52 10.41
C THR A 31 -21.42 -6.59 11.21
N LYS A 32 -22.08 -7.71 11.51
CA LYS A 32 -21.47 -8.83 12.23
C LYS A 32 -20.32 -9.47 11.43
N ASP A 33 -20.51 -9.65 10.12
CA ASP A 33 -19.47 -10.22 9.27
C ASP A 33 -18.24 -9.28 9.18
N LEU A 34 -18.46 -7.97 9.13
CA LEU A 34 -17.39 -6.97 9.16
C LEU A 34 -16.66 -6.91 10.51
N GLU A 35 -17.36 -7.14 11.61
CA GLU A 35 -16.76 -7.30 12.93
C GLU A 35 -15.85 -8.53 12.97
N ALA A 36 -16.32 -9.67 12.47
CA ALA A 36 -15.52 -10.89 12.38
C ALA A 36 -14.29 -10.70 11.47
N PHE A 37 -14.46 -10.04 10.33
CA PHE A 37 -13.35 -9.67 9.45
C PHE A 37 -12.32 -8.81 10.19
N SER A 38 -12.78 -7.75 10.84
CA SER A 38 -11.94 -6.81 11.61
C SER A 38 -11.14 -7.54 12.68
N GLU A 39 -11.76 -8.46 13.40
CA GLU A 39 -11.09 -9.28 14.41
C GLU A 39 -9.94 -10.11 13.79
N CYS A 40 -10.20 -10.81 12.68
CA CYS A 40 -9.20 -11.62 11.96
C CYS A 40 -7.97 -10.80 11.53
N VAL A 41 -8.16 -9.57 11.06
CA VAL A 41 -7.06 -8.74 10.52
C VAL A 41 -6.50 -7.74 11.53
N SER A 42 -7.09 -7.62 12.72
CA SER A 42 -6.78 -6.59 13.71
C SER A 42 -5.32 -6.53 14.14
N ARG A 43 -4.62 -7.67 14.12
CA ARG A 43 -3.22 -7.81 14.54
C ARG A 43 -2.21 -7.90 13.41
N LEU A 44 -2.65 -7.75 12.16
CA LEU A 44 -1.75 -7.73 11.00
C LEU A 44 -1.08 -6.36 10.86
N ASP A 45 0.15 -6.38 10.36
CA ASP A 45 0.71 -5.20 9.72
C ASP A 45 0.07 -5.05 8.33
N GLY A 46 -0.55 -3.89 8.08
CA GLY A 46 -1.27 -3.66 6.83
C GLY A 46 -0.34 -3.51 5.62
N ALA A 47 0.87 -2.98 5.82
CA ALA A 47 1.80 -2.75 4.74
C ALA A 47 2.52 -4.05 4.32
N GLN A 48 2.66 -5.00 5.22
CA GLN A 48 3.26 -6.31 4.95
C GLN A 48 2.75 -7.34 5.96
N ILE A 49 1.83 -8.22 5.53
CA ILE A 49 1.13 -9.14 6.45
C ILE A 49 2.02 -10.18 7.16
N LEU A 50 3.28 -10.35 6.73
CA LEU A 50 4.25 -11.24 7.38
C LEU A 50 5.07 -10.57 8.47
N GLU A 51 5.02 -9.24 8.58
CA GLU A 51 5.78 -8.47 9.57
C GLU A 51 4.98 -8.34 10.87
N PRO A 52 5.66 -8.16 12.03
CA PRO A 52 4.97 -7.84 13.26
C PRO A 52 4.24 -6.50 13.15
N LYS A 53 3.07 -6.41 13.78
CA LYS A 53 2.34 -5.14 13.87
C LYS A 53 3.10 -4.16 14.76
N CYS A 54 3.73 -3.18 14.13
CA CYS A 54 4.54 -2.17 14.77
C CYS A 54 3.80 -0.83 14.86
N ILE A 55 4.25 0.04 15.77
CA ILE A 55 3.75 1.42 15.77
C ILE A 55 4.21 2.11 14.49
N LEU A 56 3.27 2.84 13.86
CA LEU A 56 3.59 3.73 12.76
C LEU A 56 4.41 4.90 13.34
N VAL A 57 5.66 5.00 12.91
CA VAL A 57 6.56 6.12 13.26
C VAL A 57 6.09 7.35 12.46
N SER A 58 5.06 8.00 12.99
CA SER A 58 4.45 9.23 12.47
C SER A 58 4.14 10.19 13.63
N PRO A 59 4.35 11.52 13.48
CA PRO A 59 4.15 12.49 14.57
C PRO A 59 2.70 12.63 15.08
N LYS A 60 1.74 12.05 14.36
CA LYS A 60 0.32 12.02 14.71
C LYS A 60 -0.19 10.56 14.66
N PRO A 61 -1.09 10.16 15.59
CA PRO A 61 -1.83 8.92 15.41
C PRO A 61 -2.67 9.06 14.14
N SER A 62 -2.37 8.25 13.13
CA SER A 62 -3.24 8.14 11.97
C SER A 62 -4.58 7.59 12.42
N ALA A 63 -5.64 8.35 12.17
CA ALA A 63 -6.98 7.78 12.04
C ALA A 63 -6.86 6.54 11.14
N ASN A 64 -7.28 5.39 11.66
CA ASN A 64 -7.23 4.10 11.01
C ASN A 64 -7.64 4.22 9.54
N ILE A 65 -6.68 3.98 8.64
CA ILE A 65 -6.97 3.80 7.23
C ILE A 65 -7.75 2.48 7.12
N GLY A 66 -9.07 2.57 6.98
CA GLY A 66 -9.90 1.53 6.39
C GLY A 66 -10.77 0.67 7.31
N ILE A 67 -10.67 0.72 8.64
CA ILE A 67 -11.54 -0.11 9.52
C ILE A 67 -12.12 0.77 10.64
N ARG A 68 -13.44 0.97 10.59
CA ARG A 68 -14.22 1.67 11.62
C ARG A 68 -13.90 1.05 12.98
N ARG A 69 -13.33 1.84 13.91
CA ARG A 69 -13.39 1.53 15.33
C ARG A 69 -14.79 1.90 15.83
N SER A 70 -15.44 0.93 16.45
CA SER A 70 -16.48 1.20 17.45
C SER A 70 -15.96 2.26 18.44
N LEU A 71 -16.82 3.20 18.79
CA LEU A 71 -16.54 4.35 19.64
C LEU A 71 -16.07 3.88 21.03
N ASN A 72 -14.76 3.88 21.27
CA ASN A 72 -14.12 4.28 22.53
C ASN A 72 -12.61 4.11 22.42
N GLU A 73 -11.92 5.18 22.05
CA GLU A 73 -10.58 5.47 22.56
C GLU A 73 -10.30 6.95 22.32
N ASN A 74 -10.49 7.74 23.38
CA ASN A 74 -9.94 9.09 23.48
C ASN A 74 -8.43 9.03 23.24
N SER A 75 -7.97 9.40 22.05
CA SER A 75 -6.58 9.81 21.81
C SER A 75 -6.53 11.19 21.19
N SER A 76 -7.28 12.11 21.80
CA SER A 76 -6.97 13.53 21.70
C SER A 76 -5.63 13.79 22.41
N LYS A 77 -4.73 14.47 21.71
CA LYS A 77 -3.37 14.91 22.11
C LYS A 77 -2.29 13.82 22.04
N PHE A 78 -1.34 13.96 21.11
CA PHE A 78 -0.07 14.67 21.30
C PHE A 78 0.80 14.50 20.05
N LEU A 79 1.28 15.62 19.49
CA LEU A 79 2.47 15.65 18.66
C LEU A 79 3.61 15.09 19.52
N ARG A 80 4.12 13.89 19.22
CA ARG A 80 5.33 13.38 19.87
C ARG A 80 6.49 13.53 18.90
N SER A 81 7.13 14.68 18.99
CA SER A 81 8.51 14.89 18.58
C SER A 81 9.38 14.71 19.83
N PRO A 82 10.36 13.79 19.86
CA PRO A 82 10.71 12.85 18.79
C PRO A 82 9.67 11.73 18.62
N PRO A 83 9.62 11.08 17.44
CA PRO A 83 8.72 9.96 17.20
C PRO A 83 8.95 8.81 18.19
N PRO A 84 7.92 8.01 18.49
CA PRO A 84 8.03 6.94 19.46
C PRO A 84 8.97 5.83 18.95
N ASP A 85 9.71 5.20 19.86
CA ASP A 85 10.59 4.06 19.56
C ASP A 85 9.74 2.81 19.26
N PRO A 86 9.77 2.27 18.02
CA PRO A 86 9.02 1.08 17.66
C PRO A 86 9.67 -0.23 18.16
N GLY A 87 10.91 -0.17 18.65
CA GLY A 87 11.73 -1.34 18.96
C GLY A 87 12.51 -1.85 17.74
N PHE A 88 13.66 -2.46 17.99
CA PHE A 88 14.60 -2.92 16.96
C PHE A 88 14.05 -4.05 16.07
N GLU A 89 13.06 -4.80 16.54
CA GLU A 89 12.41 -5.88 15.79
C GLU A 89 11.50 -5.36 14.68
N CYS A 90 11.13 -4.07 14.74
CA CYS A 90 10.24 -3.42 13.80
C CYS A 90 11.00 -2.81 12.64
N ARG A 91 10.59 -3.13 11.40
CA ARG A 91 11.10 -2.46 10.20
C ARG A 91 10.91 -0.94 10.26
N THR A 92 9.85 -0.47 10.94
CA THR A 92 9.59 0.96 11.13
C THR A 92 10.67 1.69 11.94
N TYR A 93 11.56 0.98 12.63
CA TYR A 93 12.73 1.56 13.31
C TYR A 93 13.60 2.40 12.37
N ILE A 94 13.75 1.97 11.12
CA ILE A 94 14.51 2.73 10.12
C ILE A 94 13.92 4.13 9.87
N TYR A 95 12.61 4.28 10.02
CA TYR A 95 11.93 5.57 9.84
C TYR A 95 12.20 6.53 10.99
N MET A 96 12.41 6.00 12.21
CA MET A 96 12.84 6.79 13.35
C MET A 96 14.28 7.29 13.12
N LEU A 97 15.16 6.42 12.61
CA LEU A 97 16.52 6.82 12.24
C LEU A 97 16.51 7.90 11.14
N SER A 98 15.63 7.79 10.14
CA SER A 98 15.48 8.83 9.11
C SER A 98 15.07 10.18 9.70
N TYR A 99 14.24 10.21 10.75
CA TYR A 99 13.89 11.45 11.45
C TYR A 99 15.12 12.11 12.08
N TYR A 100 15.95 11.36 12.81
CA TYR A 100 17.16 11.91 13.41
C TYR A 100 18.17 12.34 12.34
N TRP A 101 18.35 11.53 11.30
CA TRP A 101 19.26 11.85 10.19
C TRP A 101 18.83 13.12 9.45
N ALA A 102 17.56 13.27 9.10
CA ALA A 102 17.06 14.42 8.35
C ALA A 102 17.01 15.72 9.17
N ASN A 103 16.97 15.62 10.51
CA ASN A 103 17.00 16.75 11.43
C ASN A 103 18.40 17.08 11.99
N ASP A 104 19.45 16.38 11.55
CA ASP A 104 20.84 16.75 11.86
C ASP A 104 21.26 17.99 11.05
N ASP A 105 21.71 19.05 11.71
CA ASP A 105 22.12 20.31 11.08
C ASP A 105 23.17 20.12 9.98
N ARG A 106 24.09 19.15 10.13
CA ARG A 106 25.14 18.85 9.15
C ARG A 106 24.54 18.20 7.91
N VAL A 107 23.52 17.35 8.10
CA VAL A 107 22.78 16.74 6.98
C VAL A 107 21.96 17.81 6.26
N GLN A 108 21.27 18.68 7.00
CA GLN A 108 20.53 19.80 6.41
C GLN A 108 21.44 20.75 5.63
N GLU A 109 22.62 21.06 6.15
CA GLU A 109 23.63 21.86 5.45
C GLU A 109 24.13 21.16 4.19
N ALA A 110 24.48 19.87 4.26
CA ALA A 110 24.92 19.09 3.11
C ALA A 110 23.85 18.98 2.00
N LEU A 111 22.57 18.93 2.39
CA LEU A 111 21.42 18.92 1.48
C LEU A 111 20.98 20.33 1.05
N ASN A 112 21.67 21.38 1.48
CA ASN A 112 21.36 22.79 1.20
C ASN A 112 19.92 23.19 1.62
N VAL A 113 19.44 22.65 2.74
CA VAL A 113 18.16 23.06 3.35
C VAL A 113 18.26 24.52 3.80
N ARG A 114 17.29 25.34 3.41
CA ARG A 114 17.27 26.76 3.74
C ARG A 114 17.03 26.95 5.24
N LYS A 115 18.05 27.43 5.95
CA LYS A 115 17.98 27.71 7.40
C LYS A 115 16.77 28.61 7.72
N GLY A 116 16.00 28.23 8.73
CA GLY A 116 14.81 28.95 9.18
C GLY A 116 13.54 28.77 8.33
N LYS A 117 13.57 28.00 7.23
CA LYS A 117 12.37 27.70 6.42
C LYS A 117 11.62 26.45 6.89
N VAL A 118 12.35 25.46 7.37
CA VAL A 118 11.81 24.22 7.92
C VAL A 118 12.41 24.07 9.31
N GLU A 119 11.56 24.11 10.33
CA GLU A 119 12.00 23.97 11.73
C GLU A 119 12.28 22.50 12.08
N GLU A 120 11.43 21.59 11.57
CA GLU A 120 11.55 20.16 11.81
C GLU A 120 11.10 19.40 10.56
N TRP A 121 11.95 18.49 10.10
CA TRP A 121 11.58 17.52 9.08
C TRP A 121 10.71 16.42 9.69
N ASN A 122 9.58 16.17 9.04
CA ASN A 122 8.67 15.09 9.36
C ASN A 122 8.44 14.25 8.09
N ARG A 123 8.47 12.92 8.22
CA ARG A 123 8.30 12.02 7.06
C ARG A 123 6.95 12.21 6.37
N CYS A 124 5.88 12.36 7.15
CA CYS A 124 4.52 12.54 6.68
C CYS A 124 3.84 13.66 7.46
N ASP A 125 3.41 14.73 6.77
CA ASP A 125 2.61 15.79 7.37
C ASP A 125 1.11 15.56 7.11
N TYR A 126 0.42 15.03 8.13
CA TYR A 126 -1.03 14.84 8.10
C TYR A 126 -1.83 16.11 8.44
N GLY A 127 -1.16 17.24 8.69
CA GLY A 127 -1.80 18.54 8.89
C GLY A 127 -2.06 19.31 7.59
N LEU A 128 -1.57 18.82 6.45
CA LEU A 128 -1.76 19.48 5.16
C LEU A 128 -3.25 19.50 4.77
N PRO A 129 -3.79 20.67 4.35
CA PRO A 129 -5.15 20.74 3.84
C PRO A 129 -5.20 19.99 2.49
N TYR A 130 -5.76 18.78 2.52
CA TYR A 130 -5.86 17.92 1.35
C TYR A 130 -7.30 17.46 1.13
N THR A 131 -7.86 17.76 -0.03
CA THR A 131 -9.20 17.30 -0.45
C THR A 131 -9.04 16.14 -1.42
N ARG A 132 -9.75 15.03 -1.16
CA ARG A 132 -9.83 13.88 -2.07
C ARG A 132 -10.98 14.09 -3.05
N ASP A 133 -10.69 14.68 -4.19
CA ASP A 133 -11.65 15.01 -5.25
C ASP A 133 -11.56 14.08 -6.48
N ILE A 134 -10.45 13.36 -6.65
CA ILE A 134 -10.29 12.33 -7.67
C ILE A 134 -10.67 10.97 -7.09
N VAL A 135 -11.78 10.41 -7.57
CA VAL A 135 -12.31 9.11 -7.14
C VAL A 135 -11.70 7.91 -7.87
N SER A 136 -11.19 8.11 -9.09
CA SER A 136 -10.63 7.05 -9.91
C SER A 136 -9.61 7.57 -10.92
N ALA A 137 -8.56 6.77 -11.13
CA ALA A 137 -7.53 7.04 -12.14
C ALA A 137 -7.81 6.37 -13.51
N ILE A 138 -8.95 5.67 -13.66
CA ILE A 138 -9.27 4.88 -14.89
C ILE A 138 -9.23 5.76 -16.14
N GLU A 139 -9.98 6.88 -16.14
CA GLU A 139 -10.10 7.76 -17.31
C GLU A 139 -8.76 8.39 -17.69
N TYR A 140 -7.98 8.81 -16.68
CA TYR A 140 -6.65 9.36 -16.87
C TYR A 140 -5.69 8.33 -17.48
N HIS A 141 -5.71 7.09 -16.97
CA HIS A 141 -4.87 6.02 -17.48
C HIS A 141 -5.25 5.63 -18.92
N ALA A 142 -6.55 5.57 -19.23
CA ALA A 142 -7.05 5.29 -20.58
C ALA A 142 -6.63 6.38 -21.59
N ASN A 143 -6.67 7.66 -21.20
CA ASN A 143 -6.21 8.78 -22.03
C ASN A 143 -4.70 8.73 -22.30
N LEU A 144 -3.88 8.34 -21.34
CA LEU A 144 -2.44 8.15 -21.57
C LEU A 144 -2.18 6.91 -22.45
N SER A 145 -2.92 5.83 -22.22
CA SER A 145 -2.83 4.60 -23.02
C SER A 145 -3.15 4.85 -24.50
N SER A 146 -4.19 5.65 -24.80
CA SER A 146 -4.58 5.97 -26.19
C SER A 146 -3.53 6.79 -26.95
N ARG A 147 -2.63 7.46 -26.22
CA ARG A 147 -1.48 8.19 -26.79
C ARG A 147 -0.24 7.32 -26.96
N GLY A 148 -0.32 6.03 -26.62
CA GLY A 148 0.79 5.08 -26.76
C GLY A 148 1.81 5.09 -25.62
N TYR A 149 1.52 5.74 -24.49
CA TYR A 149 2.42 5.69 -23.33
C TYR A 149 2.43 4.29 -22.71
N ARG A 150 3.63 3.70 -22.64
CA ARG A 150 3.87 2.42 -21.96
C ARG A 150 3.72 2.59 -20.46
N SER A 151 3.08 1.62 -19.80
CA SER A 151 2.86 1.65 -18.35
C SER A 151 3.35 0.36 -17.68
N LEU A 152 3.88 0.51 -16.46
CA LEU A 152 4.15 -0.58 -15.53
C LEU A 152 3.30 -0.36 -14.30
N ILE A 153 2.49 -1.35 -13.96
CA ILE A 153 1.78 -1.41 -12.69
C ILE A 153 2.35 -2.60 -11.94
N TYR A 154 2.66 -2.41 -10.67
CA TYR A 154 3.14 -3.51 -9.85
C TYR A 154 2.58 -3.45 -8.44
N SER A 155 2.50 -4.61 -7.79
CA SER A 155 2.01 -4.73 -6.42
C SER A 155 2.81 -5.78 -5.65
N GLY A 156 3.14 -5.49 -4.40
CA GLY A 156 3.55 -6.54 -3.46
C GLY A 156 2.37 -7.46 -3.19
N ASP A 157 2.57 -8.77 -3.28
CA ASP A 157 1.46 -9.73 -3.10
C ASP A 157 1.08 -9.99 -1.63
N HIS A 158 1.79 -9.33 -0.70
CA HIS A 158 1.51 -9.33 0.74
C HIS A 158 1.15 -7.92 1.27
N ASP A 159 0.87 -6.97 0.39
CA ASP A 159 0.23 -5.68 0.75
C ASP A 159 -1.24 -5.91 1.07
N PHE A 160 -1.67 -5.52 2.28
CA PHE A 160 -3.07 -5.55 2.70
C PHE A 160 -3.76 -4.18 2.59
N LEU A 161 -3.01 -3.08 2.56
CA LEU A 161 -3.56 -1.73 2.37
C LEU A 161 -4.13 -1.57 0.96
N ILE A 162 -3.37 -1.97 -0.06
CA ILE A 162 -3.79 -1.98 -1.46
C ILE A 162 -3.48 -3.35 -2.08
N PRO A 163 -4.32 -4.37 -1.79
CA PRO A 163 -4.07 -5.72 -2.26
C PRO A 163 -3.95 -5.79 -3.78
N PHE A 164 -3.02 -6.61 -4.28
CA PHE A 164 -2.84 -6.79 -5.73
C PHE A 164 -4.14 -7.20 -6.46
N ARG A 165 -5.07 -7.87 -5.75
CA ARG A 165 -6.40 -8.23 -6.27
C ARG A 165 -7.26 -7.00 -6.58
N SER A 166 -7.16 -5.95 -5.78
CA SER A 166 -7.81 -4.66 -6.03
C SER A 166 -7.22 -4.00 -7.27
N THR A 167 -5.89 -4.04 -7.40
CA THR A 167 -5.19 -3.57 -8.60
C THR A 167 -5.59 -4.37 -9.84
N GLU A 168 -5.68 -5.70 -9.75
CA GLU A 168 -6.17 -6.56 -10.85
C GLU A 168 -7.60 -6.19 -11.26
N ALA A 169 -8.50 -5.91 -10.30
CA ALA A 169 -9.87 -5.49 -10.59
C ALA A 169 -9.89 -4.13 -11.31
N TRP A 170 -9.08 -3.17 -10.85
CA TRP A 170 -8.89 -1.89 -11.53
C TRP A 170 -8.36 -2.08 -12.95
N ILE A 171 -7.35 -2.93 -13.16
CA ILE A 171 -6.82 -3.22 -14.50
C ILE A 171 -7.89 -3.85 -15.40
N LYS A 172 -8.66 -4.81 -14.89
CA LYS A 172 -9.75 -5.45 -15.65
C LYS A 172 -10.80 -4.44 -16.10
N SER A 173 -11.08 -3.41 -15.30
CA SER A 173 -12.03 -2.36 -15.67
C SER A 173 -11.62 -1.52 -16.88
N LEU A 174 -10.32 -1.49 -17.22
CA LEU A 174 -9.82 -0.81 -18.43
C LEU A 174 -10.17 -1.57 -19.73
N ASN A 175 -10.56 -2.85 -19.62
CA ASN A 175 -11.04 -3.68 -20.73
C ASN A 175 -10.05 -3.83 -21.91
N TYR A 176 -8.74 -3.86 -21.64
CA TYR A 176 -7.73 -4.19 -22.65
C TYR A 176 -7.54 -5.69 -22.80
N SER A 177 -7.36 -6.15 -24.03
CA SER A 177 -7.06 -7.55 -24.34
C SER A 177 -5.70 -7.97 -23.77
N ILE A 178 -5.62 -9.23 -23.33
CA ILE A 178 -4.39 -9.86 -22.85
C ILE A 178 -3.53 -10.23 -24.05
N VAL A 179 -2.23 -9.93 -23.98
CA VAL A 179 -1.24 -10.30 -25.01
C VAL A 179 -0.38 -11.46 -24.52
N ASP A 180 0.04 -11.43 -23.27
CA ASP A 180 0.77 -12.49 -22.59
C ASP A 180 0.09 -12.74 -21.24
N ASP A 181 -0.43 -13.96 -21.05
CA ASP A 181 -1.23 -14.29 -19.87
C ASP A 181 -0.35 -14.60 -18.64
N TRP A 182 -1.01 -14.76 -17.51
CA TRP A 182 -0.40 -14.89 -16.20
C TRP A 182 0.69 -15.97 -16.14
N ARG A 183 1.94 -15.52 -16.00
CA ARG A 183 3.11 -16.40 -15.92
C ARG A 183 4.10 -15.93 -14.85
N PRO A 184 4.93 -16.82 -14.30
CA PRO A 184 5.99 -16.39 -13.40
C PRO A 184 7.04 -15.56 -14.14
N TRP A 185 7.70 -14.67 -13.40
CA TRP A 185 8.94 -14.02 -13.80
C TRP A 185 10.01 -14.25 -12.74
N ASN A 186 11.27 -14.34 -13.18
CA ASN A 186 12.36 -14.85 -12.35
C ASN A 186 13.48 -13.83 -12.19
N VAL A 187 14.10 -13.86 -11.01
CA VAL A 187 15.38 -13.23 -10.72
C VAL A 187 16.34 -14.35 -10.31
N GLY A 188 17.40 -14.53 -11.10
CA GLY A 188 18.24 -15.72 -11.02
C GLY A 188 17.40 -17.00 -11.19
N ILE A 189 17.47 -17.88 -10.19
CA ILE A 189 16.78 -19.18 -10.17
C ILE A 189 15.44 -19.17 -9.41
N GLN A 190 15.01 -18.01 -8.89
CA GLN A 190 13.83 -17.89 -8.05
C GLN A 190 12.71 -17.13 -8.75
N ILE A 191 11.48 -17.55 -8.49
CA ILE A 191 10.28 -16.81 -8.90
C ILE A 191 10.23 -15.53 -8.06
N ALA A 192 10.34 -14.40 -8.75
CA ALA A 192 10.23 -13.07 -8.14
C ALA A 192 8.78 -12.61 -8.06
N GLY A 193 7.90 -13.17 -8.89
CA GLY A 193 6.45 -13.00 -8.83
C GLY A 193 5.80 -13.45 -10.13
N TYR A 194 4.66 -12.84 -10.47
CA TYR A 194 3.90 -13.17 -11.67
C TYR A 194 3.62 -11.93 -12.50
N THR A 195 3.53 -12.08 -13.81
CA THR A 195 3.32 -10.97 -14.73
C THR A 195 2.33 -11.35 -15.83
N ARG A 196 1.72 -10.32 -16.43
CA ARG A 196 0.91 -10.40 -17.63
C ARG A 196 0.98 -9.08 -18.39
N THR A 197 0.76 -9.12 -19.69
CA THR A 197 0.80 -7.93 -20.55
C THR A 197 -0.49 -7.74 -21.33
N TYR A 198 -0.74 -6.49 -21.74
CA TYR A 198 -1.99 -6.06 -22.37
C TYR A 198 -1.72 -5.30 -23.66
N ALA A 199 -2.73 -5.27 -24.54
CA ALA A 199 -2.65 -4.68 -25.87
C ALA A 199 -2.33 -3.17 -25.91
N ASN A 200 -2.51 -2.45 -24.79
CA ASN A 200 -2.16 -1.04 -24.65
C ASN A 200 -0.70 -0.81 -24.20
N ASN A 201 0.19 -1.78 -24.35
CA ASN A 201 1.57 -1.74 -23.85
C ASN A 201 1.66 -1.58 -22.31
N MET A 202 0.68 -2.08 -21.59
CA MET A 202 0.70 -2.14 -20.14
C MET A 202 1.25 -3.49 -19.67
N SER A 203 2.14 -3.45 -18.68
CA SER A 203 2.59 -4.64 -17.95
C SER A 203 2.10 -4.57 -16.52
N PHE A 204 1.53 -5.68 -16.03
CA PHE A 204 1.23 -5.86 -14.61
C PHE A 204 2.17 -6.91 -14.03
N ALA A 205 2.74 -6.63 -12.86
CA ALA A 205 3.60 -7.56 -12.14
C ALA A 205 3.27 -7.62 -10.65
N THR A 206 3.24 -8.82 -10.08
CA THR A 206 3.32 -9.00 -8.63
C THR A 206 4.76 -9.25 -8.21
N ILE A 207 5.08 -8.84 -6.98
CA ILE A 207 6.38 -9.07 -6.34
C ILE A 207 6.11 -9.99 -5.14
N LYS A 208 6.58 -11.23 -5.23
CA LYS A 208 6.35 -12.30 -4.27
C LYS A 208 7.05 -12.02 -2.95
N GLY A 209 6.27 -11.88 -1.88
CA GLY A 209 6.73 -11.45 -0.57
C GLY A 209 6.98 -9.94 -0.47
N GLY A 210 6.58 -9.16 -1.48
CA GLY A 210 6.60 -7.70 -1.42
C GLY A 210 5.43 -7.16 -0.61
N GLY A 211 5.66 -6.06 0.11
CA GLY A 211 4.61 -5.31 0.80
C GLY A 211 4.17 -4.07 0.01
N HIS A 212 3.56 -3.10 0.69
CA HIS A 212 3.07 -1.85 0.12
C HIS A 212 4.20 -1.04 -0.55
N THR A 213 5.31 -0.86 0.17
CA THR A 213 6.58 -0.34 -0.36
C THR A 213 7.43 -1.49 -0.87
N ALA A 214 6.99 -2.20 -1.92
CA ALA A 214 7.65 -3.43 -2.39
C ALA A 214 9.19 -3.39 -2.45
N PRO A 215 9.86 -2.31 -2.91
CA PRO A 215 11.33 -2.21 -2.93
C PRO A 215 11.99 -2.28 -1.53
N GLU A 216 11.28 -1.94 -0.47
CA GLU A 216 11.76 -2.03 0.91
C GLU A 216 11.86 -3.49 1.40
N TYR A 217 11.01 -4.36 0.85
CA TYR A 217 10.94 -5.78 1.23
C TYR A 217 11.68 -6.68 0.23
N LYS A 218 11.73 -6.27 -1.04
CA LYS A 218 12.24 -7.04 -2.18
C LYS A 218 13.09 -6.15 -3.10
N PRO A 219 14.23 -5.62 -2.62
CA PRO A 219 15.02 -4.65 -3.34
C PRO A 219 15.61 -5.20 -4.65
N GLU A 220 16.14 -6.42 -4.63
CA GLU A 220 16.74 -7.06 -5.82
C GLU A 220 15.70 -7.30 -6.91
N GLU A 221 14.53 -7.83 -6.52
CA GLU A 221 13.44 -8.11 -7.43
C GLU A 221 12.85 -6.83 -8.02
N CYS A 222 12.63 -5.80 -7.19
CA CYS A 222 12.12 -4.52 -7.66
C CYS A 222 13.12 -3.79 -8.56
N PHE A 223 14.42 -3.84 -8.24
CA PHE A 223 15.46 -3.27 -9.08
C PHE A 223 15.53 -3.97 -10.43
N THR A 224 15.53 -5.31 -10.45
CA THR A 224 15.54 -6.09 -11.69
C THR A 224 14.31 -5.83 -12.54
N MET A 225 13.12 -5.73 -11.92
CA MET A 225 11.89 -5.35 -12.62
C MET A 225 12.01 -3.97 -13.26
N PHE A 226 12.51 -2.97 -12.50
CA PHE A 226 12.70 -1.62 -13.00
C PHE A 226 13.69 -1.57 -14.17
N GLU A 227 14.85 -2.21 -14.02
CA GLU A 227 15.90 -2.30 -15.04
C GLU A 227 15.35 -2.93 -16.34
N ARG A 228 14.72 -4.11 -16.23
CA ARG A 228 14.12 -4.78 -17.38
C ARG A 228 13.08 -3.90 -18.04
N TRP A 229 12.21 -3.26 -17.25
CA TRP A 229 11.19 -2.38 -17.80
C TRP A 229 11.82 -1.22 -18.57
N ILE A 230 12.74 -0.43 -17.99
CA ILE A 230 13.33 0.72 -18.70
C ILE A 230 14.14 0.32 -19.94
N SER A 231 14.74 -0.88 -19.94
CA SER A 231 15.50 -1.42 -21.08
C SER A 231 14.63 -2.12 -22.12
N HIS A 232 13.29 -2.09 -22.00
CA HIS A 232 12.35 -2.79 -22.88
C HIS A 232 12.54 -4.32 -22.91
N ASN A 233 13.11 -4.89 -21.85
CA ASN A 233 13.24 -6.32 -21.70
C ASN A 233 11.98 -6.90 -21.04
N PRO A 234 11.52 -8.09 -21.44
CA PRO A 234 10.45 -8.81 -20.75
C PRO A 234 10.82 -9.09 -19.29
N LEU A 235 9.81 -9.10 -18.42
CA LEU A 235 9.94 -9.65 -17.07
C LEU A 235 10.05 -11.17 -17.11
#